data_AF-A0A971FZJ2-F1
#
_entry.id   AF-A0A971FZJ2-F1
#
_cell.length_a   1.000
_cell.length_b   1.000
_cell.length_c   1.000
_cell.angle_alpha   90.00
_cell.angle_beta   90.00
_cell.angle_gamma   90.00
#
_symmetry.space_group_name_H-M   'P 1'
#
loop_
_entity.id
_entity.type
_entity.pdbx_description
1 polymer ?
#
loop_
_entity_poly.entity_id
_entity_poly.type
_entity_poly.pdbx_seq_one_letter_code
_entity_poly.pdbx_strand_id
1 'polypeptide(L)' 'TDAEVREHAADALGHLGEEAATASEALATLATDEVDAVRLAAVSALGQLGEAAGPALERLAASGDPIVAAVARRFLG' A
#
# COMPACT_ATOMS: atom_id res chain seq x y z
N THR A 1 9.31 -6.88 -14.33
CA THR A 1 9.25 -5.40 -14.44
C THR A 1 10.22 -4.82 -13.45
N ASP A 2 10.69 -3.60 -13.70
CA ASP A 2 11.66 -2.94 -12.83
C ASP A 2 11.04 -2.65 -11.44
N ALA A 3 11.80 -2.82 -10.37
CA ALA A 3 11.35 -2.52 -9.01
C ALA A 3 11.09 -1.03 -8.84
N GLU A 4 11.95 -0.17 -9.40
CA GLU A 4 11.79 1.28 -9.33
C GLU A 4 10.48 1.71 -10.00
N VAL A 5 10.13 1.12 -11.15
CA VAL A 5 8.88 1.45 -11.85
C VAL A 5 7.66 1.11 -11.00
N ARG A 6 7.69 0.01 -10.24
CA ARG A 6 6.56 -0.38 -9.37
C ARG A 6 6.45 0.53 -8.15
N GLU A 7 7.58 0.86 -7.52
CA GLU A 7 7.65 1.81 -6.41
C GLU A 7 7.09 3.18 -6.83
N HIS A 8 7.59 3.76 -7.92
CA HIS A 8 7.12 5.06 -8.41
C HIS A 8 5.65 5.03 -8.83
N ALA A 9 5.15 3.91 -9.37
CA ALA A 9 3.74 3.77 -9.70
C ALA A 9 2.88 3.75 -8.42
N ALA A 10 3.31 3.08 -7.36
CA ALA A 10 2.62 3.09 -6.08
C ALA A 10 2.59 4.49 -5.48
N ASP A 11 3.73 5.18 -5.45
CA ASP A 11 3.82 6.55 -4.96
C ASP A 11 2.94 7.52 -5.75
N ALA A 12 2.90 7.39 -7.08
CA ALA A 12 2.04 8.21 -7.92
C ALA A 12 0.56 8.00 -7.58
N LEU A 13 0.13 6.75 -7.36
CA LEU A 13 -1.24 6.43 -6.96
C LEU A 13 -1.55 6.99 -5.56
N GLY A 14 -0.61 6.89 -4.62
CA GLY A 14 -0.77 7.47 -3.29
C GLY A 14 -0.91 8.99 -3.31
N HIS A 15 -0.11 9.69 -4.12
CA HIS A 15 -0.22 11.13 -4.29
C HIS A 15 -1.51 11.59 -4.97
N LEU A 16 -2.15 10.74 -5.78
CA LEU A 16 -3.47 11.01 -6.32
C LEU A 16 -4.56 10.93 -5.24
N GLY A 17 -4.32 10.30 -4.10
CA GLY A 17 -5.28 10.25 -3.00
C GLY A 17 -6.56 9.49 -3.34
N GLU A 18 -7.70 9.96 -2.82
CA GLU A 18 -9.00 9.31 -2.96
C GLU A 18 -9.43 9.07 -4.42
N GLU A 19 -8.98 9.92 -5.36
CA GLU A 19 -9.22 9.75 -6.79
C GLU A 19 -8.67 8.43 -7.34
N ALA A 20 -7.64 7.87 -6.70
CA ALA A 20 -7.05 6.57 -7.02
C ALA A 20 -7.57 5.42 -6.14
N ALA A 21 -8.67 5.60 -5.39
CA ALA A 21 -9.26 4.56 -4.52
C ALA A 21 -9.50 3.21 -5.21
N THR A 22 -9.80 3.22 -6.52
CA THR A 22 -9.99 2.00 -7.32
C THR A 22 -8.73 1.15 -7.46
N ALA A 23 -7.55 1.70 -7.19
CA ALA A 23 -6.28 1.00 -7.20
C ALA A 23 -5.96 0.26 -5.89
N SER A 24 -6.82 0.34 -4.88
CA SER A 24 -6.57 -0.24 -3.55
C SER A 24 -6.20 -1.74 -3.59
N GLU A 25 -6.93 -2.56 -4.35
CA GLU A 25 -6.62 -4.00 -4.44
C GLU A 25 -5.31 -4.27 -5.19
N ALA A 26 -4.97 -3.44 -6.19
CA ALA A 26 -3.69 -3.55 -6.90
C ALA A 26 -2.52 -3.19 -5.97
N LEU A 27 -2.65 -2.12 -5.18
CA LEU A 27 -1.67 -1.74 -4.17
C LEU A 27 -1.59 -2.80 -3.05
N ALA A 28 -2.70 -3.40 -2.63
CA ALA A 28 -2.68 -4.48 -1.65
C ALA A 28 -1.91 -5.70 -2.15
N THR A 29 -2.02 -6.02 -3.45
CA THR A 29 -1.19 -7.06 -4.09
C THR A 29 0.28 -6.66 -4.09
N LEU A 30 0.57 -5.38 -4.38
CA LEU A 30 1.94 -4.86 -4.40
C LEU A 30 2.58 -4.80 -3.00
N ALA A 31 1.78 -4.77 -1.94
CA ALA A 31 2.25 -4.90 -0.57
C ALA A 31 2.81 -6.29 -0.23
N THR A 32 2.77 -7.27 -1.15
CA THR A 32 3.44 -8.58 -1.01
C THR A 32 4.64 -8.75 -1.96
N ASP A 33 5.14 -7.66 -2.55
CA ASP A 33 6.26 -7.67 -3.47
C ASP A 33 7.57 -8.17 -2.83
N GLU A 34 8.43 -8.80 -3.62
CA GLU A 34 9.73 -9.29 -3.14
C GLU A 34 10.66 -8.16 -2.69
N VAL A 35 10.48 -6.95 -3.21
CA VAL A 35 11.30 -5.78 -2.89
C VAL A 35 10.67 -4.96 -1.76
N ASP A 36 11.43 -4.75 -0.68
CA ASP A 36 10.99 -4.04 0.51
C ASP A 36 10.50 -2.61 0.23
N ALA A 37 11.21 -1.87 -0.64
CA ALA A 37 10.84 -0.51 -1.04
C ALA A 37 9.46 -0.49 -1.72
N VAL A 38 9.20 -1.47 -2.59
CA VAL A 38 7.91 -1.60 -3.29
C VAL A 38 6.78 -1.93 -2.32
N ARG A 39 7.01 -2.84 -1.36
CA ARG A 39 6.01 -3.15 -0.32
C ARG A 39 5.67 -1.93 0.51
N LEU A 40 6.68 -1.17 0.94
CA LEU A 40 6.51 0.03 1.75
C LEU A 40 5.75 1.14 1.02
N ALA A 41 6.10 1.38 -0.25
CA ALA A 41 5.42 2.34 -1.11
C ALA A 41 3.94 1.96 -1.28
N ALA A 42 3.65 0.67 -1.52
CA ALA A 42 2.28 0.19 -1.69
C ALA A 42 1.39 0.38 -0.45
N VAL A 43 1.89 0.04 0.74
CA VAL A 43 1.13 0.22 2.00
C VAL A 43 0.98 1.70 2.34
N SER A 44 1.99 2.52 2.06
CA SER A 44 1.92 3.97 2.27
C SER A 44 0.90 4.62 1.34
N ALA A 45 0.90 4.22 0.06
CA ALA A 45 -0.07 4.67 -0.93
C ALA A 45 -1.49 4.31 -0.50
N LEU A 46 -1.72 3.08 -0.01
CA LEU A 46 -3.02 2.68 0.55
C LEU A 46 -3.48 3.62 1.68
N GLY A 47 -2.58 4.00 2.59
CA GLY A 47 -2.88 4.98 3.63
C GLY A 47 -3.28 6.37 3.09
N GLN A 48 -2.72 6.77 1.94
CA GLN A 48 -3.01 8.04 1.29
C GLN A 48 -4.30 8.02 0.47
N LEU A 49 -4.79 6.85 0.04
CA LEU A 49 -6.08 6.71 -0.65
C LEU A 49 -7.30 6.96 0.26
N GLY A 50 -7.09 7.12 1.56
CA GLY A 50 -8.15 7.41 2.53
C GLY A 50 -9.01 6.19 2.90
N GLU A 51 -10.23 6.44 3.38
CA GLU A 51 -11.11 5.41 3.96
C GLU A 51 -11.41 4.25 3.03
N ALA A 52 -11.42 4.49 1.71
CA ALA A 52 -11.69 3.45 0.71
C ALA A 52 -10.65 2.31 0.72
N ALA A 53 -9.44 2.56 1.22
CA ALA A 53 -8.40 1.56 1.39
C ALA A 53 -8.41 0.86 2.76
N GLY A 54 -9.30 1.26 3.68
CA GLY A 54 -9.42 0.68 5.03
C GLY A 54 -9.45 -0.85 5.05
N PRO A 55 -10.32 -1.52 4.27
CA PRO A 55 -10.36 -2.98 4.24
C PRO A 55 -9.04 -3.63 3.78
N ALA A 56 -8.31 -2.98 2.86
CA ALA A 56 -7.00 -3.47 2.43
C ALA A 56 -5.96 -3.30 3.56
N LEU A 57 -5.96 -2.15 4.23
CA LEU A 57 -5.08 -1.87 5.37
C LEU A 57 -5.33 -2.84 6.54
N GLU A 58 -6.59 -3.19 6.84
CA GLU A 58 -6.93 -4.16 7.87
C GLU A 58 -6.34 -5.56 7.58
N ARG A 59 -6.47 -6.03 6.33
CA ARG A 59 -5.87 -7.31 5.92
C ARG A 59 -4.35 -7.28 6.03
N LEU A 60 -3.71 -6.17 5.63
CA LEU A 60 -2.25 -6.02 5.69
C LEU A 60 -1.75 -5.89 7.13
N ALA A 61 -2.50 -5.23 8.01
CA ALA A 61 -2.22 -5.15 9.44
C ALA A 61 -2.27 -6.52 10.13
N ALA A 62 -3.03 -7.48 9.58
CA ALA A 62 -3.08 -8.87 10.04
C ALA A 62 -2.10 -9.80 9.31
N SER A 63 -1.31 -9.29 8.37
CA SER A 63 -0.36 -10.10 7.60
C SER A 63 0.83 -10.58 8.43
N GLY A 64 1.51 -11.61 7.93
CA GLY A 64 2.73 -12.15 8.53
C GLY A 64 4.00 -11.33 8.27
N ASP A 65 3.94 -10.31 7.40
CA ASP A 65 5.06 -9.41 7.15
C ASP A 65 5.09 -8.33 8.24
N PRO A 66 6.12 -8.31 9.12
CA PRO A 66 6.15 -7.40 10.25
C PRO A 66 6.28 -5.93 9.84
N ILE A 67 6.92 -5.65 8.70
CA ILE A 67 7.12 -4.29 8.20
C ILE A 67 5.80 -3.77 7.65
N VAL A 68 5.18 -4.53 6.74
CA VAL A 68 3.88 -4.19 6.13
C VAL A 68 2.81 -4.04 7.20
N ALA A 69 2.74 -4.98 8.15
CA ALA A 69 1.76 -4.93 9.21
C ALA A 69 1.94 -3.71 10.13
N ALA A 70 3.18 -3.34 10.46
CA ALA A 70 3.45 -2.16 11.28
C ALA A 70 3.02 -0.85 10.58
N VAL A 71 3.34 -0.73 9.29
CA VAL A 71 2.95 0.47 8.50
C VAL A 71 1.44 0.53 8.32
N ALA A 72 0.78 -0.58 8.01
CA ALA A 72 -0.67 -0.61 7.85
C ALA A 72 -1.40 -0.18 9.13
N ARG A 73 -0.96 -0.67 10.29
CA ARG A 73 -1.53 -0.29 11.60
C ARG A 73 -1.43 1.20 11.89
N ARG A 74 -0.37 1.87 11.43
CA ARG A 74 -0.22 3.34 11.60
C ARG A 74 -1.37 4.12 10.94
N PHE A 75 -1.91 3.60 9.84
CA PHE A 75 -3.02 4.25 9.14
C PHE A 75 -4.39 3.91 9.71
N LEU A 76 -4.48 2.89 10.56
CA LEU A 76 -5.74 2.46 11.18
C LEU A 76 -6.02 3.11 12.55
N GLY A 77 -5.03 3.78 13.16
CA GLY A 77 -5.18 4.48 14.44
C GLY A 77 -4.99 3.60 15.67
#